data_AF-A0A8S2X5T2-F1
#
_entry.id   AF-A0A8S2X5T2-F1
#
_cell.length_a   1.000
_cell.length_b   1.000
_cell.length_c   1.000
_cell.angle_alpha   90.00
_cell.angle_beta   90.00
_cell.angle_gamma   90.00
#
_symmetry.space_group_name_H-M   'P 1'
#
loop_
_entity.id
_entity.type
_entity.pdbx_description
1 polymer ?
#
loop_
_entity_poly.entity_id
_entity_poly.type
_entity_poly.pdbx_seq_one_letter_code
_entity_poly.pdbx_strand_id
1 'polypeptide(L)'
;KKYFLENINNEKEVSLNAFPLRTILYNHQSKLFQSCEKSVITVPYTSTRVLVRNMDCLNVYEQLIKQGYKPLLLNMANSTNPGGGYRKGDGAQEENLFRRTNYYLSLDPAWDKIGANTTSTERFKCLSNFKLESMSSVESMYPMEDFAAIYTSGITIFRDTEDKGYPYLLTPLYDVKVLAMAAYRDPPLVQQNTRMDSIKAMGTRKKIENIFAIAVHHGHDSLVLSALGCGAFKNPPQHLARLFKSVIEKYGGFFKQIVFAILDDHNTGNHLNPLGNFKPFEDLLDNFTCTAFTEAPTVGMMIGPYRIEGKKVNNNHLIISEFSINEKTPCRHGVDCREFNNQQHCQQYSHSPLCPYSSQCSGSDDDVHMQVFIHLKQCPAQGECTQMTDLKHLQDFIHPDFCPDHGRCINMKKKHLKRFRHVPLCRDGIKCKYCLKSVKEHCQRYRHCKLECQYGYNCNQFHNPEHFNEQIHLFKSPCPLTPFACEKFIKYTQESNRIINSQEKDDIEIHCLQYSHVCPWGRQCNQIENDKHLETTIHIARILCPNGNECKQLYDEDHLNIFTHVKIKDLRLLCKYSGTECKDIRDLSHLARYRHNINKDYLGVAKFF
;
A
#
# COMPACT_ATOMS: atom_id res chain seq x y z
N LYS A 1 48.39 -22.57 -8.91
CA LYS A 1 48.75 -22.73 -10.35
C LYS A 1 49.68 -21.57 -10.73
N LYS A 2 50.73 -21.83 -11.52
CA LYS A 2 51.71 -20.83 -11.99
C LYS A 2 51.40 -20.52 -13.46
N TYR A 3 51.53 -19.26 -13.89
CA TYR A 3 51.46 -18.87 -15.30
C TYR A 3 52.62 -17.95 -15.65
N PHE A 4 53.06 -18.01 -16.90
CA PHE A 4 54.17 -17.21 -17.44
C PHE A 4 53.60 -16.08 -18.32
N LEU A 5 54.06 -14.86 -18.07
CA LEU A 5 53.84 -13.73 -18.97
C LEU A 5 54.96 -13.70 -20.01
N GLU A 6 54.63 -13.92 -21.28
CA GLU A 6 55.49 -13.48 -22.38
C GLU A 6 55.38 -11.96 -22.46
N ASN A 7 56.38 -11.26 -21.92
CA ASN A 7 56.68 -9.90 -22.33
C ASN A 7 57.95 -9.96 -23.17
N ILE A 8 57.98 -9.15 -24.23
CA ILE A 8 59.00 -9.09 -25.29
C ILE A 8 60.46 -9.03 -24.79
N ASN A 9 60.72 -8.82 -23.48
CA ASN A 9 62.07 -8.81 -22.91
C ASN A 9 62.24 -9.40 -21.49
N ASN A 10 61.29 -10.14 -20.89
CA ASN A 10 61.51 -10.93 -19.65
C ASN A 10 60.26 -11.74 -19.23
N GLU A 11 60.39 -13.06 -19.05
CA GLU A 11 59.35 -13.91 -18.47
C GLU A 11 59.20 -13.61 -16.97
N LYS A 12 58.01 -13.16 -16.55
CA LYS A 12 57.68 -12.98 -15.13
C LYS A 12 56.69 -14.06 -14.70
N GLU A 13 57.10 -14.93 -13.79
CA GLU A 13 56.24 -15.94 -13.20
C GLU A 13 55.25 -15.28 -12.22
N VAL A 14 53.95 -15.53 -12.40
CA VAL A 14 52.89 -15.09 -11.46
C VAL A 14 52.27 -16.30 -10.79
N SER A 15 52.38 -16.38 -9.47
CA SER A 15 51.72 -17.41 -8.67
C SER A 15 50.29 -16.98 -8.32
N LEU A 16 49.29 -17.77 -8.74
CA LEU A 16 47.89 -17.53 -8.34
C LEU A 16 47.60 -18.15 -6.97
N ASN A 17 47.50 -17.29 -5.95
CA ASN A 17 47.00 -17.63 -4.62
C ASN A 17 45.46 -17.50 -4.58
N ALA A 18 44.78 -18.33 -5.37
CA ALA A 18 43.32 -18.28 -5.46
C ALA A 18 42.66 -18.77 -4.15
N PHE A 19 41.59 -18.10 -3.75
CA PHE A 19 40.74 -18.54 -2.65
C PHE A 19 39.97 -19.82 -3.03
N PRO A 20 39.53 -20.61 -2.04
CA PRO A 20 38.53 -21.64 -2.29
C PRO A 20 37.28 -21.02 -2.93
N LEU A 21 36.89 -21.56 -4.07
CA LEU A 21 35.62 -21.31 -4.72
C LEU A 21 34.51 -21.90 -3.86
N ARG A 22 33.52 -21.08 -3.54
CA ARG A 22 32.33 -21.53 -2.83
C ARG A 22 31.11 -21.18 -3.63
N THR A 23 30.33 -22.20 -3.99
CA THR A 23 29.21 -22.09 -4.90
C THR A 23 27.94 -22.57 -4.25
N ILE A 24 26.88 -21.76 -4.34
CA ILE A 24 25.60 -22.01 -3.70
C ILE A 24 24.50 -21.90 -4.75
N LEU A 25 23.80 -23.01 -4.99
CA LEU A 25 22.57 -23.06 -5.75
C LEU A 25 21.41 -22.57 -4.88
N TYR A 26 20.72 -21.55 -5.37
CA TYR A 26 19.47 -21.07 -4.83
C TYR A 26 18.36 -21.37 -5.82
N ASN A 27 17.36 -22.15 -5.45
CA ASN A 27 16.21 -22.50 -6.30
C ASN A 27 14.89 -22.15 -5.61
N HIS A 28 13.75 -22.56 -6.20
CA HIS A 28 12.43 -22.24 -5.68
C HIS A 28 12.19 -22.75 -4.24
N GLN A 29 12.90 -23.80 -3.82
CA GLN A 29 12.76 -24.36 -2.47
C GLN A 29 13.60 -23.60 -1.43
N SER A 30 14.53 -22.75 -1.85
CA SER A 30 15.48 -22.10 -0.95
C SER A 30 14.82 -21.03 -0.06
N LYS A 31 15.01 -21.13 1.26
CA LYS A 31 14.74 -20.04 2.21
C LYS A 31 16.03 -19.33 2.57
N LEU A 32 16.07 -18.00 2.45
CA LEU A 32 17.28 -17.22 2.69
C LEU A 32 17.50 -16.92 4.18
N PHE A 33 16.46 -16.97 5.02
CA PHE A 33 16.57 -16.70 6.46
C PHE A 33 15.68 -17.65 7.29
N GLN A 34 16.07 -17.87 8.54
CA GLN A 34 15.34 -18.69 9.51
C GLN A 34 14.12 -17.95 10.06
N SER A 35 12.95 -18.61 10.08
CA SER A 35 11.67 -18.04 10.56
C SER A 35 11.60 -17.72 12.06
N CYS A 36 12.58 -18.21 12.82
CA CYS A 36 12.67 -18.08 14.28
C CYS A 36 13.96 -17.39 14.68
N GLU A 37 14.15 -16.14 14.30
CA GLU A 37 14.90 -15.15 15.06
C GLU A 37 14.60 -13.76 14.48
N LYS A 38 14.46 -12.76 15.35
CA LYS A 38 14.05 -11.39 15.00
C LYS A 38 15.09 -10.73 14.08
N SER A 39 15.08 -11.06 12.80
CA SER A 39 15.92 -10.43 11.79
C SER A 39 15.23 -9.13 11.38
N VAL A 40 15.44 -8.08 12.16
CA VAL A 40 15.06 -6.73 11.77
C VAL A 40 15.96 -6.35 10.59
N ILE A 41 15.51 -6.54 9.36
CA ILE A 41 16.22 -5.99 8.22
C ILE A 41 15.99 -4.48 8.24
N THR A 42 16.99 -3.78 8.76
CA THR A 42 17.09 -2.33 8.64
C THR A 42 17.53 -2.02 7.22
N VAL A 43 16.92 -1.01 6.62
CA VAL A 43 17.40 -0.47 5.34
C VAL A 43 18.73 0.23 5.65
N PRO A 44 19.88 -0.29 5.16
CA PRO A 44 21.19 0.12 5.64
C PRO A 44 21.60 1.53 5.18
N TYR A 45 20.98 2.05 4.12
CA TYR A 45 21.33 3.33 3.51
C TYR A 45 20.10 4.22 3.31
N THR A 46 20.31 5.53 3.30
CA THR A 46 19.24 6.52 3.06
C THR A 46 18.76 6.53 1.61
N SER A 47 19.62 6.13 0.67
CA SER A 47 19.32 6.07 -0.76
C SER A 47 20.26 5.12 -1.49
N THR A 48 19.79 4.61 -2.63
CA THR A 48 20.57 3.87 -3.62
C THR A 48 20.86 4.76 -4.83
N ARG A 49 22.13 4.93 -5.21
CA ARG A 49 22.51 5.58 -6.47
C ARG A 49 22.62 4.57 -7.59
N VAL A 50 22.19 4.94 -8.79
CA VAL A 50 22.31 4.12 -10.01
C VAL A 50 23.14 4.86 -11.05
N LEU A 51 24.04 4.13 -11.70
CA LEU A 51 24.90 4.62 -12.77
C LEU A 51 24.87 3.64 -13.94
N VAL A 52 24.99 4.16 -15.16
CA VAL A 52 25.10 3.35 -16.39
C VAL A 52 26.43 3.69 -17.06
N ARG A 53 27.24 2.68 -17.37
CA ARG A 53 28.61 2.85 -17.89
C ARG A 53 28.82 1.98 -19.11
N ASN A 54 29.30 2.60 -20.19
CA ASN A 54 29.73 1.92 -21.40
C ASN A 54 31.13 1.33 -21.17
N MET A 55 31.20 0.26 -20.38
CA MET A 55 32.45 -0.32 -19.91
C MET A 55 32.27 -1.80 -19.59
N ASP A 56 33.36 -2.56 -19.69
CA ASP A 56 33.40 -3.97 -19.30
C ASP A 56 33.03 -4.17 -17.81
N CYS A 57 32.28 -5.24 -17.55
CA CYS A 57 31.74 -5.51 -16.22
C CYS A 57 32.82 -5.88 -15.20
N LEU A 58 33.94 -6.50 -15.60
CA LEU A 58 35.07 -6.77 -14.70
C LEU A 58 35.85 -5.50 -14.37
N ASN A 59 35.97 -4.57 -15.31
CA ASN A 59 36.56 -3.25 -15.05
C ASN A 59 35.70 -2.40 -14.10
N VAL A 60 34.37 -2.40 -14.26
CA VAL A 60 33.46 -1.77 -13.28
C VAL A 60 33.60 -2.40 -11.90
N TYR A 61 33.65 -3.73 -11.82
CA TYR A 61 33.83 -4.45 -10.56
C TYR A 61 35.12 -4.04 -9.85
N GLU A 62 36.24 -4.00 -10.58
CA GLU A 62 37.53 -3.58 -10.05
C GLU A 62 37.50 -2.12 -9.53
N GLN A 63 36.84 -1.20 -10.25
CA GLN A 63 36.68 0.19 -9.81
C GLN A 63 35.89 0.30 -8.50
N LEU A 64 34.80 -0.46 -8.35
CA LEU A 64 34.01 -0.48 -7.12
C LEU A 64 34.81 -1.05 -5.94
N ILE A 65 35.59 -2.11 -6.15
CA ILE A 65 36.50 -2.65 -5.13
C ILE A 65 37.53 -1.61 -4.70
N LYS A 66 38.15 -0.89 -5.65
CA LYS A 66 39.12 0.18 -5.35
C LYS A 66 38.50 1.35 -4.56
N GLN A 67 37.19 1.56 -4.70
CA GLN A 67 36.43 2.55 -3.95
C GLN A 67 35.92 2.05 -2.57
N GLY A 68 36.24 0.79 -2.20
CA GLY A 68 35.87 0.21 -0.92
C GLY A 68 34.46 -0.38 -0.85
N TYR A 69 33.80 -0.59 -1.99
CA TYR A 69 32.52 -1.27 -2.07
C TYR A 69 32.66 -2.80 -2.01
N LYS A 70 31.54 -3.49 -1.79
CA LYS A 70 31.40 -4.96 -1.80
C LYS A 70 30.48 -5.41 -2.94
N PRO A 71 30.91 -5.27 -4.21
CA PRO A 71 30.06 -5.55 -5.36
C PRO A 71 29.73 -7.04 -5.52
N LEU A 72 28.49 -7.31 -5.93
CA LEU A 72 28.09 -8.56 -6.59
C LEU A 72 28.03 -8.35 -8.10
N LEU A 73 28.69 -9.21 -8.86
CA LEU A 73 28.66 -9.19 -10.32
C LEU A 73 27.59 -10.13 -10.87
N LEU A 74 26.75 -9.66 -11.80
CA LEU A 74 25.83 -10.50 -12.55
C LEU A 74 26.56 -11.26 -13.67
N ASN A 75 26.44 -12.59 -13.72
CA ASN A 75 26.69 -13.40 -14.92
C ASN A 75 25.35 -13.62 -15.65
N MET A 76 25.26 -13.13 -16.90
CA MET A 76 24.08 -13.31 -17.77
C MET A 76 24.07 -14.73 -18.35
N ALA A 77 23.79 -15.69 -17.48
CA ALA A 77 24.08 -17.10 -17.71
C ALA A 77 23.22 -17.74 -18.80
N ASN A 78 23.81 -18.69 -19.49
CA ASN A 78 23.10 -19.66 -20.31
C ASN A 78 22.47 -20.73 -19.42
N SER A 79 21.16 -20.94 -19.54
CA SER A 79 20.44 -21.86 -18.64
C SER A 79 20.82 -23.33 -18.80
N THR A 80 21.45 -23.74 -19.90
CA THR A 80 21.75 -25.15 -20.18
C THR A 80 23.23 -25.47 -20.09
N ASN A 81 24.10 -24.56 -20.55
CA ASN A 81 25.54 -24.79 -20.65
C ASN A 81 26.28 -23.74 -19.82
N PRO A 82 26.93 -24.12 -18.71
CA PRO A 82 27.70 -23.18 -17.90
C PRO A 82 28.84 -22.56 -18.72
N GLY A 83 28.93 -21.24 -18.72
CA GLY A 83 29.92 -20.53 -19.53
C GLY A 83 29.54 -20.43 -21.01
N GLY A 84 28.30 -20.75 -21.37
CA GLY A 84 27.80 -20.70 -22.73
C GLY A 84 28.70 -21.46 -23.71
N GLY A 85 29.19 -20.75 -24.72
CA GLY A 85 30.08 -21.28 -25.76
C GLY A 85 31.56 -20.99 -25.52
N TYR A 86 32.02 -20.72 -24.30
CA TYR A 86 33.37 -20.14 -24.08
C TYR A 86 34.52 -20.97 -24.67
N ARG A 87 34.38 -22.30 -24.72
CA ARG A 87 35.34 -23.25 -25.32
C ARG A 87 35.37 -23.21 -26.85
N LYS A 88 34.27 -22.79 -27.49
CA LYS A 88 34.11 -22.71 -28.96
C LYS A 88 34.60 -21.38 -29.53
N GLY A 89 34.85 -20.40 -28.67
CA GLY A 89 35.20 -19.04 -29.08
C GLY A 89 34.00 -18.11 -29.23
N ASP A 90 32.81 -18.51 -28.77
CA ASP A 90 31.63 -17.64 -28.79
C ASP A 90 31.89 -16.38 -27.95
N GLY A 91 31.39 -15.24 -28.42
CA GLY A 91 31.61 -13.94 -27.80
C GLY A 91 30.34 -13.39 -27.18
N ALA A 92 30.23 -13.44 -25.86
CA ALA A 92 29.25 -12.71 -25.06
C ALA A 92 29.79 -12.54 -23.62
N GLN A 93 29.02 -11.87 -22.76
CA GLN A 93 29.46 -11.51 -21.40
C GLN A 93 29.85 -12.74 -20.56
N GLU A 94 29.02 -13.80 -20.56
CA GLU A 94 29.31 -15.01 -19.80
C GLU A 94 30.61 -15.68 -20.26
N GLU A 95 30.79 -15.81 -21.58
CA GLU A 95 31.98 -16.41 -22.16
C GLU A 95 33.24 -15.61 -21.82
N ASN A 96 33.15 -14.28 -21.83
CA ASN A 96 34.24 -13.39 -21.43
C ASN A 96 34.63 -13.59 -19.96
N LEU A 97 33.63 -13.72 -19.06
CA LEU A 97 33.86 -14.04 -17.65
C LEU A 97 34.59 -15.38 -17.49
N PHE A 98 34.16 -16.42 -18.20
CA PHE A 98 34.77 -17.75 -18.10
C PHE A 98 36.19 -17.79 -18.65
N ARG A 99 36.49 -17.03 -19.72
CA ARG A 99 37.84 -16.96 -20.29
C ARG A 99 38.82 -16.19 -19.41
N ARG A 100 38.36 -15.16 -18.70
CA ARG A 100 39.23 -14.26 -17.93
C ARG A 100 39.44 -14.64 -16.47
N THR A 101 38.68 -15.61 -15.99
CA THR A 101 38.65 -15.96 -14.57
C THR A 101 38.77 -17.46 -14.33
N ASN A 102 38.93 -17.87 -13.07
CA ASN A 102 38.89 -19.28 -12.68
C ASN A 102 37.45 -19.80 -12.49
N TYR A 103 36.43 -19.04 -12.90
CA TYR A 103 35.03 -19.34 -12.64
C TYR A 103 34.58 -20.68 -13.26
N TYR A 104 35.18 -21.06 -14.39
CA TYR A 104 34.96 -22.36 -15.02
C TYR A 104 35.28 -23.55 -14.09
N LEU A 105 36.21 -23.41 -13.13
CA LEU A 105 36.50 -24.48 -12.15
C LEU A 105 35.30 -24.75 -11.24
N SER A 106 34.46 -23.74 -11.01
CA SER A 106 33.25 -23.88 -10.20
C SER A 106 32.13 -24.56 -10.97
N LEU A 107 31.90 -24.17 -12.23
CA LEU A 107 30.66 -24.46 -12.95
C LEU A 107 30.81 -25.33 -14.19
N ASP A 108 32.00 -25.58 -14.73
CA ASP A 108 32.13 -26.43 -15.91
C ASP A 108 32.31 -27.90 -15.50
N PRO A 109 31.31 -28.78 -15.75
CA PRO A 109 31.33 -30.18 -15.30
C PRO A 109 32.46 -31.00 -15.92
N ALA A 110 33.07 -30.55 -17.04
CA ALA A 110 34.25 -31.23 -17.59
C ALA A 110 35.43 -31.22 -16.60
N TRP A 111 35.49 -30.23 -15.72
CA TRP A 111 36.55 -30.13 -14.71
C TRP A 111 36.33 -31.04 -13.49
N ASP A 112 35.10 -31.49 -13.23
CA ASP A 112 34.81 -32.51 -12.22
C ASP A 112 35.41 -33.86 -12.62
N LYS A 113 35.41 -34.19 -13.92
CA LYS A 113 35.83 -35.50 -14.48
C LYS A 113 37.36 -35.66 -14.57
N ILE A 114 38.10 -34.57 -14.66
CA ILE A 114 39.57 -34.59 -14.85
C ILE A 114 40.31 -34.93 -13.53
N GLY A 115 39.59 -35.25 -12.45
CA GLY A 115 40.23 -35.58 -11.17
C GLY A 115 41.00 -34.41 -10.57
N ALA A 116 40.68 -33.19 -10.99
CA ALA A 116 41.14 -31.95 -10.37
C ALA A 116 40.41 -31.76 -9.02
N ASN A 117 40.53 -32.74 -8.13
CA ASN A 117 40.42 -32.61 -6.68
C ASN A 117 41.58 -31.74 -6.16
N THR A 118 41.81 -30.58 -6.78
CA THR A 118 42.49 -29.47 -6.10
C THR A 118 41.46 -28.86 -5.17
N THR A 119 41.21 -29.52 -4.04
CA THR A 119 40.95 -29.03 -2.66
C THR A 119 40.25 -27.69 -2.40
N SER A 120 39.61 -27.07 -3.38
CA SER A 120 39.31 -25.63 -3.33
C SER A 120 37.96 -25.28 -3.92
N THR A 121 37.09 -26.23 -4.30
CA THR A 121 35.73 -25.90 -4.75
C THR A 121 34.72 -26.60 -3.85
N GLU A 122 33.96 -25.81 -3.11
CA GLU A 122 32.84 -26.27 -2.29
C GLU A 122 31.54 -25.90 -2.98
N ARG A 123 30.61 -26.86 -3.06
CA ARG A 123 29.32 -26.67 -3.72
C ARG A 123 28.20 -27.00 -2.76
N PHE A 124 27.17 -26.17 -2.73
CA PHE A 124 26.05 -26.30 -1.83
C PHE A 124 24.72 -26.01 -2.53
N LYS A 125 23.64 -26.61 -2.03
CA LYS A 125 22.26 -26.20 -2.30
C LYS A 125 21.66 -25.58 -1.06
N CYS A 126 21.00 -24.43 -1.20
CA CYS A 126 20.22 -23.84 -0.12
C CYS A 126 18.83 -24.50 -0.03
N LEU A 127 18.52 -25.09 1.12
CA LEU A 127 17.27 -25.80 1.36
C LEU A 127 16.16 -24.89 1.91
N SER A 128 14.94 -25.43 2.00
CA SER A 128 13.76 -24.75 2.56
C SER A 128 13.85 -24.49 4.06
N ASN A 129 14.78 -25.15 4.74
CA ASN A 129 15.12 -24.94 6.13
C ASN A 129 16.43 -24.14 6.27
N PHE A 130 16.75 -23.25 5.33
CA PHE A 130 17.93 -22.35 5.31
C PHE A 130 19.31 -23.02 5.33
N LYS A 131 19.39 -24.34 5.54
CA LYS A 131 20.66 -25.06 5.61
C LYS A 131 21.27 -25.23 4.22
N LEU A 132 22.59 -25.31 4.20
CA LEU A 132 23.39 -25.62 3.03
C LEU A 132 23.68 -27.12 3.01
N GLU A 133 23.22 -27.79 1.95
CA GLU A 133 23.51 -29.20 1.69
C GLU A 133 24.66 -29.30 0.70
N SER A 134 25.70 -30.06 1.02
CA SER A 134 26.86 -30.23 0.14
C SER A 134 26.47 -30.98 -1.14
N MET A 135 27.01 -30.55 -2.28
CA MET A 135 26.75 -31.11 -3.60
C MET A 135 28.03 -31.69 -4.19
N SER A 136 27.95 -32.91 -4.72
CA SER A 136 29.10 -33.64 -5.26
C SER A 136 29.42 -33.34 -6.73
N SER A 137 28.45 -32.82 -7.51
CA SER A 137 28.66 -32.57 -8.95
C SER A 137 27.88 -31.36 -9.47
N VAL A 138 28.42 -30.68 -10.49
CA VAL A 138 27.75 -29.56 -11.18
C VAL A 138 26.57 -30.02 -12.04
N GLU A 139 26.50 -31.30 -12.43
CA GLU A 139 25.39 -31.86 -13.22
C GLU A 139 24.03 -31.73 -12.50
N SER A 140 24.04 -31.43 -11.21
CA SER A 140 22.84 -31.15 -10.41
C SER A 140 22.47 -29.65 -10.31
N MET A 141 23.27 -28.75 -10.87
CA MET A 141 23.00 -27.30 -10.95
C MET A 141 22.52 -26.84 -12.33
N TYR A 142 22.82 -27.62 -13.37
CA TYR A 142 22.42 -27.38 -14.76
C TYR A 142 21.67 -28.58 -15.35
N PRO A 143 20.66 -28.38 -16.22
CA PRO A 143 20.09 -27.09 -16.61
C PRO A 143 19.46 -26.32 -15.44
N MET A 144 19.61 -25.00 -15.45
CA MET A 144 19.08 -24.12 -14.41
C MET A 144 17.55 -24.15 -14.42
N GLU A 145 16.94 -24.31 -13.26
CA GLU A 145 15.50 -24.07 -13.09
C GLU A 145 15.17 -22.59 -13.36
N ASP A 146 13.93 -22.29 -13.76
CA ASP A 146 13.57 -20.95 -14.28
C ASP A 146 13.84 -19.79 -13.30
N PHE A 147 13.72 -20.01 -11.99
CA PHE A 147 14.02 -18.97 -10.98
C PHE A 147 15.29 -19.24 -10.19
N ALA A 148 16.06 -20.26 -10.58
CA ALA A 148 17.31 -20.58 -9.90
C ALA A 148 18.39 -19.55 -10.20
N ALA A 149 19.23 -19.30 -9.20
CA ALA A 149 20.44 -18.52 -9.32
C ALA A 149 21.60 -19.29 -8.68
N ILE A 150 22.80 -19.12 -9.22
CA ILE A 150 24.00 -19.75 -8.70
C ILE A 150 24.96 -18.66 -8.24
N TYR A 151 25.16 -18.56 -6.94
CA TYR A 151 26.10 -17.63 -6.33
C TYR A 151 27.47 -18.30 -6.19
N THR A 152 28.54 -17.63 -6.61
CA THR A 152 29.91 -18.13 -6.48
C THR A 152 30.82 -17.04 -5.94
N SER A 153 31.54 -17.34 -4.85
CA SER A 153 32.60 -16.50 -4.28
C SER A 153 33.98 -17.13 -4.45
N GLY A 154 35.04 -16.36 -4.23
CA GLY A 154 36.44 -16.83 -4.37
C GLY A 154 36.99 -16.75 -5.80
N ILE A 155 36.24 -16.17 -6.74
CA ILE A 155 36.66 -16.10 -8.14
C ILE A 155 37.87 -15.17 -8.27
N THR A 156 38.81 -15.55 -9.13
CA THR A 156 40.03 -14.78 -9.43
C THR A 156 40.00 -14.37 -10.89
N ILE A 157 40.11 -13.07 -11.15
CA ILE A 157 40.33 -12.51 -12.50
C ILE A 157 41.83 -12.47 -12.74
N PHE A 158 42.28 -13.12 -13.81
CA PHE A 158 43.70 -13.22 -14.13
C PHE A 158 44.02 -12.89 -15.60
N ARG A 159 43.03 -12.52 -16.42
CA ARG A 159 43.26 -11.98 -17.78
C ARG A 159 42.58 -10.63 -17.99
N ASP A 160 43.22 -9.79 -18.79
CA ASP A 160 42.69 -8.52 -19.26
C ASP A 160 41.59 -8.72 -20.32
N THR A 161 41.05 -7.62 -20.84
CA THR A 161 39.92 -7.58 -21.76
C THR A 161 40.20 -8.23 -23.12
N GLU A 162 39.12 -8.54 -23.84
CA GLU A 162 39.17 -9.22 -25.14
C GLU A 162 39.82 -8.36 -26.24
N ASP A 163 39.58 -7.05 -26.24
CA ASP A 163 40.17 -6.09 -27.18
C ASP A 163 41.70 -6.04 -27.09
N LYS A 164 42.27 -6.44 -25.95
CA LYS A 164 43.71 -6.58 -25.75
C LYS A 164 44.24 -7.99 -26.03
N GLY A 165 43.39 -8.94 -26.40
CA GLY A 165 43.75 -10.33 -26.66
C GLY A 165 43.86 -11.21 -25.41
N TYR A 166 43.17 -10.85 -24.32
CA TYR A 166 43.18 -11.60 -23.05
C TYR A 166 44.57 -11.85 -22.42
N PRO A 167 45.49 -10.86 -22.36
CA PRO A 167 46.80 -11.03 -21.74
C PRO A 167 46.65 -11.30 -20.25
N TYR A 168 47.58 -12.06 -19.67
CA TYR A 168 47.59 -12.30 -18.23
C TYR A 168 47.82 -11.00 -17.45
N LEU A 169 47.11 -10.83 -16.34
CA LEU A 169 47.26 -9.67 -15.46
C LEU A 169 48.49 -9.83 -14.57
N LEU A 170 49.27 -8.74 -14.44
CA LEU A 170 50.37 -8.66 -13.47
C LEU A 170 49.86 -8.72 -12.02
N THR A 171 48.68 -8.15 -11.78
CA THR A 171 48.01 -8.11 -10.48
C THR A 171 46.59 -8.69 -10.63
N PRO A 172 46.42 -10.01 -10.44
CA PRO A 172 45.10 -10.64 -10.45
C PRO A 172 44.18 -10.01 -9.40
N LEU A 173 42.89 -9.89 -9.73
CA LEU A 173 41.87 -9.50 -8.75
C LEU A 173 41.28 -10.75 -8.12
N TYR A 174 41.42 -10.88 -6.81
CA TYR A 174 40.99 -12.05 -6.06
C TYR A 174 39.61 -11.85 -5.41
N ASP A 175 39.01 -12.97 -5.02
CA ASP A 175 37.80 -13.02 -4.20
C ASP A 175 36.62 -12.22 -4.79
N VAL A 176 36.42 -12.37 -6.10
CA VAL A 176 35.30 -11.84 -6.85
C VAL A 176 34.05 -12.67 -6.56
N LYS A 177 32.91 -12.00 -6.41
CA LYS A 177 31.58 -12.62 -6.18
C LYS A 177 30.72 -12.44 -7.41
N VAL A 178 30.20 -13.55 -7.93
CA VAL A 178 29.40 -13.59 -9.14
C VAL A 178 28.08 -14.32 -8.86
N LEU A 179 26.98 -13.82 -9.42
CA LEU A 179 25.69 -14.48 -9.42
C LEU A 179 25.26 -14.78 -10.86
N ALA A 180 25.14 -16.06 -11.19
CA ALA A 180 24.59 -16.52 -12.46
C ALA A 180 23.06 -16.52 -12.41
N MET A 181 22.44 -15.85 -13.39
CA MET A 181 20.99 -15.84 -13.60
C MET A 181 20.69 -15.84 -15.11
N ALA A 182 19.86 -16.79 -15.56
CA ALA A 182 19.51 -16.93 -16.96
C ALA A 182 18.26 -16.10 -17.33
N ALA A 183 18.38 -15.26 -18.36
CA ALA A 183 17.23 -14.56 -18.96
C ALA A 183 16.36 -15.52 -19.80
N TYR A 184 15.14 -15.11 -20.14
CA TYR A 184 14.36 -15.85 -21.14
C TYR A 184 14.98 -15.67 -22.53
N ARG A 185 15.12 -16.77 -23.27
CA ARG A 185 15.55 -16.77 -24.66
C ARG A 185 14.34 -16.55 -25.57
N ASP A 186 14.45 -15.61 -26.50
CA ASP A 186 13.43 -15.29 -27.52
C ASP A 186 12.00 -15.16 -26.90
N PRO A 187 11.81 -14.31 -25.87
CA PRO A 187 10.51 -14.19 -25.22
C PRO A 187 9.45 -13.67 -26.22
N PRO A 188 8.18 -14.12 -26.13
CA PRO A 188 7.11 -13.55 -26.95
C PRO A 188 7.01 -12.04 -26.74
N LEU A 189 6.93 -11.31 -27.85
CA LEU A 189 6.92 -9.85 -27.83
C LEU A 189 5.55 -9.29 -28.25
N VAL A 190 5.21 -8.12 -27.71
CA VAL A 190 3.99 -7.36 -27.97
C VAL A 190 4.33 -5.91 -28.34
N GLN A 191 3.34 -5.15 -28.80
CA GLN A 191 3.49 -3.73 -29.20
C GLN A 191 4.66 -3.54 -30.19
N GLN A 192 4.55 -4.13 -31.38
CA GLN A 192 5.56 -4.02 -32.44
C GLN A 192 6.97 -4.44 -31.98
N ASN A 193 7.07 -5.55 -31.24
CA ASN A 193 8.34 -6.11 -30.73
C ASN A 193 9.11 -5.25 -29.72
N THR A 194 8.49 -4.20 -29.17
CA THR A 194 9.16 -3.32 -28.20
C THR A 194 9.12 -3.85 -26.77
N ARG A 195 8.30 -4.87 -26.50
CA ARG A 195 8.01 -5.36 -25.14
C ARG A 195 7.83 -6.87 -25.10
N MET A 196 8.12 -7.45 -23.94
CA MET A 196 7.76 -8.84 -23.63
C MET A 196 6.27 -8.93 -23.30
N ASP A 197 5.66 -10.09 -23.51
CA ASP A 197 4.33 -10.38 -22.96
C ASP A 197 4.32 -10.27 -21.42
N SER A 198 3.12 -10.20 -20.83
CA SER A 198 2.95 -10.00 -19.40
C SER A 198 3.54 -11.14 -18.56
N ILE A 199 3.46 -12.38 -19.04
CA ILE A 199 3.93 -13.58 -18.32
C ILE A 199 5.46 -13.55 -18.22
N LYS A 200 6.15 -13.30 -19.34
CA LYS A 200 7.61 -13.19 -19.38
C LYS A 200 8.09 -11.93 -18.70
N ALA A 201 7.38 -10.81 -18.79
CA ALA A 201 7.71 -9.61 -18.04
C ALA A 201 7.71 -9.87 -16.52
N MET A 202 6.67 -10.54 -15.99
CA MET A 202 6.62 -10.94 -14.59
C MET A 202 7.72 -11.92 -14.20
N GLY A 203 7.96 -12.95 -15.02
CA GLY A 203 9.03 -13.92 -14.76
C GLY A 203 10.42 -13.26 -14.75
N THR A 204 10.70 -12.38 -15.71
CA THR A 204 11.93 -11.58 -15.77
C THR A 204 12.07 -10.69 -14.53
N ARG A 205 10.97 -10.02 -14.14
CA ARG A 205 10.95 -9.20 -12.94
C ARG A 205 11.30 -10.01 -11.68
N LYS A 206 10.75 -11.22 -11.57
CA LYS A 206 11.03 -12.15 -10.47
C LYS A 206 12.49 -12.64 -10.47
N LYS A 207 13.08 -12.91 -11.64
CA LYS A 207 14.53 -13.20 -11.77
C LYS A 207 15.38 -12.02 -11.28
N ILE A 208 15.02 -10.78 -11.65
CA ILE A 208 15.70 -9.57 -11.16
C ILE A 208 15.55 -9.44 -9.63
N GLU A 209 14.38 -9.70 -9.08
CA GLU A 209 14.19 -9.70 -7.63
C GLU A 209 15.05 -10.75 -6.91
N ASN A 210 15.21 -11.94 -7.46
CA ASN A 210 16.10 -12.96 -6.91
C ASN A 210 17.56 -12.50 -6.90
N ILE A 211 18.02 -11.81 -7.95
CA ILE A 211 19.38 -11.24 -7.99
C ILE A 211 19.61 -10.33 -6.78
N PHE A 212 18.68 -9.40 -6.55
CA PHE A 212 18.80 -8.42 -5.48
C PHE A 212 18.65 -9.09 -4.10
N ALA A 213 17.74 -10.07 -3.96
CA ALA A 213 17.49 -10.76 -2.70
C ALA A 213 18.71 -11.55 -2.22
N ILE A 214 19.34 -12.28 -3.13
CA ILE A 214 20.55 -13.05 -2.86
C ILE A 214 21.71 -12.09 -2.54
N ALA A 215 21.82 -10.96 -3.24
CA ALA A 215 22.83 -9.95 -2.93
C ALA A 215 22.70 -9.38 -1.51
N VAL A 216 21.49 -9.03 -1.08
CA VAL A 216 21.22 -8.56 0.28
C VAL A 216 21.54 -9.67 1.30
N HIS A 217 21.14 -10.91 1.03
CA HIS A 217 21.41 -12.05 1.90
C HIS A 217 22.92 -12.27 2.14
N HIS A 218 23.75 -12.10 1.10
CA HIS A 218 25.21 -12.18 1.20
C HIS A 218 25.88 -10.89 1.69
N GLY A 219 25.12 -9.85 2.04
CA GLY A 219 25.65 -8.61 2.61
C GLY A 219 26.38 -7.71 1.61
N HIS A 220 26.05 -7.82 0.31
CA HIS A 220 26.57 -6.91 -0.71
C HIS A 220 25.97 -5.52 -0.55
N ASP A 221 26.81 -4.49 -0.65
CA ASP A 221 26.38 -3.08 -0.61
C ASP A 221 26.28 -2.45 -2.00
N SER A 222 26.65 -3.18 -3.04
CA SER A 222 26.66 -2.69 -4.41
C SER A 222 26.48 -3.82 -5.43
N LEU A 223 25.99 -3.46 -6.62
CA LEU A 223 25.74 -4.40 -7.71
C LEU A 223 26.40 -3.93 -9.00
N VAL A 224 27.02 -4.86 -9.72
CA VAL A 224 27.43 -4.69 -11.13
C VAL A 224 26.48 -5.52 -11.98
N LEU A 225 25.57 -4.84 -12.67
CA LEU A 225 24.54 -5.43 -13.51
C LEU A 225 24.85 -5.16 -15.00
N SER A 226 24.09 -5.78 -15.90
CA SER A 226 24.18 -5.60 -17.36
C SER A 226 22.80 -5.68 -18.00
N ALA A 227 22.71 -5.50 -19.32
CA ALA A 227 21.48 -5.61 -20.10
C ALA A 227 21.01 -7.09 -20.24
N LEU A 228 20.58 -7.70 -19.13
CA LEU A 228 20.24 -9.12 -18.96
C LEU A 228 19.40 -9.70 -20.13
N GLY A 229 20.06 -10.45 -21.02
CA GLY A 229 19.41 -11.13 -22.14
C GLY A 229 19.05 -10.26 -23.35
N CYS A 230 19.53 -9.00 -23.42
CA CYS A 230 19.23 -8.10 -24.54
C CYS A 230 20.04 -8.39 -25.81
N GLY A 231 21.13 -9.15 -25.71
CA GLY A 231 21.92 -9.61 -26.87
C GLY A 231 21.32 -10.85 -27.51
N ALA A 232 22.06 -11.97 -27.48
CA ALA A 232 21.68 -13.23 -28.13
C ALA A 232 20.30 -13.80 -27.74
N PHE A 233 19.73 -13.37 -26.60
CA PHE A 233 18.43 -13.85 -26.11
C PHE A 233 17.26 -12.92 -26.49
N LYS A 234 17.54 -11.80 -27.18
CA LYS A 234 16.56 -10.89 -27.80
C LYS A 234 15.49 -10.33 -26.85
N ASN A 235 15.86 -10.06 -25.61
CA ASN A 235 14.99 -9.29 -24.71
C ASN A 235 15.02 -7.81 -25.11
N PRO A 236 13.88 -7.10 -25.13
CA PRO A 236 13.86 -5.68 -25.49
C PRO A 236 14.51 -4.81 -24.40
N PRO A 237 15.60 -4.06 -24.71
CA PRO A 237 16.42 -3.36 -23.71
C PRO A 237 15.66 -2.24 -22.99
N GLN A 238 14.82 -1.47 -23.70
CA GLN A 238 13.99 -0.44 -23.07
C GLN A 238 13.03 -1.02 -22.04
N HIS A 239 12.40 -2.14 -22.35
CA HIS A 239 11.48 -2.80 -21.42
C HIS A 239 12.23 -3.39 -20.23
N LEU A 240 13.40 -4.01 -20.47
CA LEU A 240 14.23 -4.57 -19.42
C LEU A 240 14.76 -3.50 -18.46
N ALA A 241 15.21 -2.35 -18.96
CA ALA A 241 15.65 -1.23 -18.14
C ALA A 241 14.52 -0.75 -17.20
N ARG A 242 13.28 -0.68 -17.71
CA ARG A 242 12.10 -0.34 -16.89
C ARG A 242 11.78 -1.42 -15.86
N LEU A 243 11.94 -2.71 -16.18
CA LEU A 243 11.79 -3.78 -15.20
C LEU A 243 12.83 -3.66 -14.07
N PHE A 244 14.09 -3.39 -14.41
CA PHE A 244 15.14 -3.11 -13.42
C PHE A 244 14.78 -1.90 -12.56
N LYS A 245 14.37 -0.76 -13.16
CA LYS A 245 13.92 0.43 -12.42
C LYS A 245 12.85 0.07 -11.38
N SER A 246 11.84 -0.70 -11.79
CA SER A 246 10.75 -1.14 -10.91
C SER A 246 11.23 -1.98 -9.73
N VAL A 247 12.33 -2.73 -9.88
CA VAL A 247 12.91 -3.51 -8.77
C VAL A 247 13.81 -2.61 -7.92
N ILE A 248 14.64 -1.77 -8.53
CA ILE A 248 15.50 -0.81 -7.82
C ILE A 248 14.68 0.06 -6.87
N GLU A 249 13.54 0.57 -7.33
CA GLU A 249 12.62 1.36 -6.50
C GLU A 249 12.16 0.61 -5.24
N LYS A 250 11.97 -0.71 -5.34
CA LYS A 250 11.63 -1.55 -4.18
C LYS A 250 12.80 -1.87 -3.26
N TYR A 251 14.03 -1.73 -3.74
CA TYR A 251 15.26 -1.95 -2.98
C TYR A 251 15.97 -0.63 -2.66
N GLY A 252 15.24 0.50 -2.68
CA GLY A 252 15.76 1.80 -2.27
C GLY A 252 16.41 1.73 -0.88
N GLY A 253 17.67 2.11 -0.78
CA GLY A 253 18.46 2.09 0.46
C GLY A 253 19.07 0.74 0.84
N PHE A 254 18.83 -0.36 0.12
CA PHE A 254 19.49 -1.65 0.38
C PHE A 254 20.92 -1.74 -0.15
N PHE A 255 21.21 -0.96 -1.18
CA PHE A 255 22.54 -0.86 -1.79
C PHE A 255 22.97 0.60 -1.75
N LYS A 256 24.26 0.86 -1.57
CA LYS A 256 24.83 2.20 -1.77
C LYS A 256 24.80 2.56 -3.25
N GLN A 257 25.20 1.61 -4.10
CA GLN A 257 25.48 1.86 -5.52
C GLN A 257 25.10 0.66 -6.39
N ILE A 258 24.36 0.92 -7.46
CA ILE A 258 24.13 -0.03 -8.55
C ILE A 258 24.79 0.55 -9.81
N VAL A 259 25.55 -0.26 -10.54
CA VAL A 259 26.18 0.14 -11.79
C VAL A 259 25.79 -0.85 -12.89
N PHE A 260 25.19 -0.34 -13.97
CA PHE A 260 24.96 -1.11 -15.18
C PHE A 260 26.18 -0.97 -16.10
N ALA A 261 26.96 -2.05 -16.24
CA ALA A 261 28.07 -2.19 -17.16
C ALA A 261 27.55 -2.79 -18.48
N ILE A 262 27.39 -1.96 -19.52
CA ILE A 262 26.79 -2.37 -20.79
C ILE A 262 27.72 -1.96 -21.93
N LEU A 263 28.30 -2.95 -22.60
CA LEU A 263 29.00 -2.76 -23.87
C LEU A 263 28.05 -3.18 -24.99
N ASP A 264 27.88 -2.31 -25.99
CA ASP A 264 27.22 -2.69 -27.24
C ASP A 264 28.22 -3.49 -28.09
N ASP A 265 27.92 -4.76 -28.33
CA ASP A 265 28.72 -5.67 -29.14
C ASP A 265 27.97 -6.10 -30.41
N HIS A 266 28.54 -7.06 -31.15
CA HIS A 266 27.91 -7.64 -32.34
C HIS A 266 26.57 -8.37 -32.05
N ASN A 267 26.32 -8.80 -30.81
CA ASN A 267 25.06 -9.43 -30.40
C ASN A 267 23.96 -8.42 -30.10
N THR A 268 24.25 -7.13 -30.06
CA THR A 268 23.28 -6.07 -29.80
C THR A 268 22.11 -6.11 -30.79
N GLY A 269 22.34 -6.58 -32.02
CA GLY A 269 21.27 -6.86 -32.97
C GLY A 269 20.54 -5.58 -33.40
N ASN A 270 21.25 -4.65 -34.05
CA ASN A 270 20.76 -3.31 -34.41
C ASN A 270 19.40 -3.28 -35.16
N HIS A 271 19.03 -4.36 -35.86
CA HIS A 271 17.71 -4.48 -36.48
C HIS A 271 16.56 -4.59 -35.46
N LEU A 272 16.80 -5.23 -34.32
CA LEU A 272 15.86 -5.39 -33.21
C LEU A 272 16.03 -4.28 -32.16
N ASN A 273 17.27 -3.83 -31.96
CA ASN A 273 17.64 -2.81 -30.98
C ASN A 273 18.32 -1.62 -31.67
N PRO A 274 17.57 -0.74 -32.35
CA PRO A 274 18.14 0.34 -33.17
C PRO A 274 18.95 1.36 -32.37
N LEU A 275 18.72 1.47 -31.06
CA LEU A 275 19.45 2.36 -30.15
C LEU A 275 20.60 1.67 -29.41
N GLY A 276 20.86 0.40 -29.69
CA GLY A 276 21.75 -0.44 -28.90
C GLY A 276 21.14 -0.87 -27.56
N ASN A 277 21.94 -1.54 -26.74
CA ASN A 277 21.57 -1.94 -25.38
C ASN A 277 21.92 -0.85 -24.37
N PHE A 278 22.98 -0.07 -24.62
CA PHE A 278 23.45 0.96 -23.69
C PHE A 278 22.45 2.12 -23.54
N LYS A 279 22.01 2.72 -24.66
CA LYS A 279 21.23 3.96 -24.66
C LYS A 279 19.89 3.87 -23.90
N PRO A 280 19.08 2.80 -24.08
CA PRO A 280 17.83 2.62 -23.31
C PRO A 280 18.03 2.61 -21.78
N PHE A 281 19.15 2.05 -21.31
CA PHE A 281 19.47 2.04 -19.90
C PHE A 281 19.99 3.39 -19.45
N GLU A 282 20.88 4.02 -20.22
CA GLU A 282 21.42 5.36 -19.93
C GLU A 282 20.29 6.38 -19.72
N ASP A 283 19.38 6.48 -20.70
CA ASP A 283 18.31 7.47 -20.70
C ASP A 283 17.37 7.34 -19.49
N LEU A 284 17.20 6.11 -18.98
CA LEU A 284 16.25 5.82 -17.91
C LEU A 284 16.87 5.78 -16.51
N LEU A 285 18.12 5.31 -16.40
CA LEU A 285 18.72 4.90 -15.12
C LEU A 285 20.00 5.66 -14.75
N ASP A 286 20.68 6.33 -15.68
CA ASP A 286 21.92 7.02 -15.31
C ASP A 286 21.65 8.19 -14.36
N ASN A 287 22.43 8.26 -13.28
CA ASN A 287 22.25 9.19 -12.16
C ASN A 287 20.90 9.11 -11.43
N PHE A 288 20.10 8.07 -11.67
CA PHE A 288 18.87 7.83 -10.90
C PHE A 288 19.22 7.57 -9.43
N THR A 289 18.48 8.21 -8.52
CA THR A 289 18.64 8.02 -7.08
C THR A 289 17.30 7.62 -6.48
N CYS A 290 17.27 6.47 -5.80
CA CYS A 290 16.10 5.98 -5.12
C CYS A 290 16.26 6.11 -3.61
N THR A 291 15.42 6.90 -2.95
CA THR A 291 15.41 7.01 -1.49
C THR A 291 14.87 5.73 -0.86
N ALA A 292 15.29 5.45 0.38
CA ALA A 292 14.70 4.40 1.19
C ALA A 292 13.21 4.66 1.45
N PHE A 293 12.43 3.59 1.62
CA PHE A 293 11.02 3.72 2.03
C PHE A 293 10.93 4.40 3.39
N THR A 294 10.18 5.50 3.45
CA THR A 294 9.91 6.26 4.69
C THR A 294 8.68 5.76 5.43
N GLU A 295 7.77 5.05 4.75
CA GLU A 295 6.52 4.54 5.31
C GLU A 295 6.58 3.03 5.58
N ALA A 296 5.97 2.59 6.69
CA ALA A 296 5.88 1.19 7.03
C ALA A 296 4.92 0.47 6.07
N PRO A 297 5.35 -0.55 5.31
CA PRO A 297 4.48 -1.33 4.45
C PRO A 297 3.32 -2.00 5.18
N THR A 298 2.23 -2.15 4.45
CA THR A 298 1.00 -2.81 4.88
C THR A 298 1.18 -4.33 4.92
N VAL A 299 0.46 -5.03 5.81
CA VAL A 299 0.44 -6.52 5.82
C VAL A 299 -0.05 -7.01 4.47
N GLY A 300 0.64 -8.00 3.88
CA GLY A 300 0.33 -8.51 2.55
C GLY A 300 0.98 -7.74 1.39
N MET A 301 1.66 -6.61 1.64
CA MET A 301 2.46 -5.96 0.59
C MET A 301 3.69 -6.80 0.23
N MET A 302 3.93 -6.89 -1.08
CA MET A 302 5.14 -7.46 -1.66
C MET A 302 6.15 -6.34 -1.96
N ILE A 303 7.06 -6.03 -1.03
CA ILE A 303 8.21 -5.15 -1.32
C ILE A 303 9.34 -6.05 -1.82
N GLY A 304 9.88 -5.80 -3.00
CA GLY A 304 10.93 -6.63 -3.62
C GLY A 304 10.62 -8.14 -3.50
N PRO A 305 11.52 -8.94 -2.91
CA PRO A 305 11.36 -10.37 -2.68
C PRO A 305 10.60 -10.67 -1.37
N TYR A 306 10.17 -9.64 -0.64
CA TYR A 306 9.63 -9.71 0.71
C TYR A 306 8.12 -9.88 0.64
N ARG A 307 7.63 -11.03 1.10
CA ARG A 307 6.22 -11.22 1.43
C ARG A 307 6.02 -10.83 2.89
N ILE A 308 5.31 -9.74 3.13
CA ILE A 308 5.07 -9.27 4.50
C ILE A 308 3.90 -10.05 5.09
N GLU A 309 4.21 -11.15 5.77
CA GLU A 309 3.21 -12.06 6.36
C GLU A 309 2.68 -11.60 7.74
N GLY A 310 3.30 -10.58 8.38
CA GLY A 310 2.82 -10.03 9.65
C GLY A 310 3.45 -8.69 10.05
N LYS A 311 2.70 -7.87 10.82
CA LYS A 311 3.14 -6.55 11.35
C LYS A 311 3.68 -6.70 12.79
N LYS A 312 4.90 -6.21 13.05
CA LYS A 312 5.31 -5.62 14.34
C LYS A 312 6.20 -4.40 14.06
N VAL A 313 5.76 -3.23 14.50
CA VAL A 313 6.51 -1.96 14.40
C VAL A 313 7.18 -1.72 15.75
N ASN A 314 8.48 -1.48 15.76
CA ASN A 314 9.18 -0.94 16.92
C ASN A 314 10.18 0.12 16.44
N ASN A 315 10.09 1.36 16.93
CA ASN A 315 11.00 2.47 16.59
C ASN A 315 11.28 2.65 15.08
N ASN A 316 10.25 2.74 14.22
CA ASN A 316 10.37 2.86 12.76
C ASN A 316 11.06 1.68 12.03
N HIS A 317 11.29 0.55 12.71
CA HIS A 317 11.91 -0.61 12.09
C HIS A 317 10.86 -1.68 11.76
N LEU A 318 10.96 -2.25 10.56
CA LEU A 318 10.11 -3.36 10.09
C LEU A 318 10.73 -4.70 10.51
N ILE A 319 9.95 -5.55 11.16
CA ILE A 319 10.35 -6.91 11.49
C ILE A 319 9.80 -7.83 10.39
N ILE A 320 10.65 -8.25 9.45
CA ILE A 320 10.30 -9.19 8.37
C ILE A 320 10.80 -10.57 8.78
N SER A 321 9.90 -11.50 9.10
CA SER A 321 10.24 -12.78 9.71
C SER A 321 10.64 -13.89 8.73
N GLU A 322 10.39 -13.77 7.43
CA GLU A 322 10.72 -14.83 6.45
C GLU A 322 11.12 -14.27 5.07
N PHE A 323 12.12 -14.91 4.44
CA PHE A 323 12.48 -14.67 3.03
C PHE A 323 12.68 -16.02 2.33
N SER A 324 12.09 -16.15 1.14
CA SER A 324 12.31 -17.29 0.26
C SER A 324 12.40 -16.81 -1.18
N ILE A 325 13.09 -17.58 -2.02
CA ILE A 325 12.84 -17.46 -3.46
C ILE A 325 11.40 -17.87 -3.68
N ASN A 326 10.60 -16.96 -4.24
CA ASN A 326 9.18 -17.21 -4.42
C ASN A 326 8.99 -18.42 -5.36
N GLU A 327 8.39 -19.50 -4.89
CA GLU A 327 8.22 -20.73 -5.66
C GLU A 327 7.05 -20.70 -6.63
N LYS A 328 6.10 -19.77 -6.43
CA LYS A 328 4.81 -19.81 -7.13
C LYS A 328 4.95 -19.37 -8.58
N THR A 329 4.32 -20.11 -9.47
CA THR A 329 4.19 -19.74 -10.89
C THR A 329 3.49 -18.39 -11.00
N PRO A 330 3.95 -17.47 -11.88
CA PRO A 330 3.24 -16.22 -12.14
C PRO A 330 1.78 -16.49 -12.51
N CYS A 331 0.86 -15.72 -11.93
CA CYS A 331 -0.54 -15.79 -12.29
C CYS A 331 -0.70 -15.49 -13.78
N ARG A 332 -1.47 -16.31 -14.52
CA ARG A 332 -1.72 -16.08 -15.95
C ARG A 332 -2.37 -14.73 -16.29
N HIS A 333 -3.02 -14.11 -15.30
CA HIS A 333 -3.68 -12.81 -15.44
C HIS A 333 -2.78 -11.64 -15.05
N GLY A 334 -1.59 -11.89 -14.51
CA GLY A 334 -0.60 -10.88 -14.13
C GLY A 334 -1.15 -9.73 -13.29
N VAL A 335 -0.89 -8.49 -13.72
CA VAL A 335 -1.40 -7.27 -13.04
C VAL A 335 -2.93 -7.14 -13.09
N ASP A 336 -3.57 -7.76 -14.08
CA ASP A 336 -5.03 -7.75 -14.24
C ASP A 336 -5.70 -8.89 -13.46
N CYS A 337 -4.95 -9.61 -12.62
CA CYS A 337 -5.49 -10.69 -11.81
C CYS A 337 -6.55 -10.14 -10.85
N ARG A 338 -7.81 -10.58 -11.03
CA ARG A 338 -8.92 -10.25 -10.13
C ARG A 338 -9.01 -11.17 -8.91
N GLU A 339 -8.18 -12.20 -8.83
CA GLU A 339 -8.18 -13.16 -7.72
C GLU A 339 -7.05 -12.91 -6.70
N PHE A 340 -6.40 -11.74 -6.73
CA PHE A 340 -5.28 -11.41 -5.83
C PHE A 340 -5.69 -11.31 -4.34
N ASN A 341 -6.99 -11.23 -4.04
CA ASN A 341 -7.54 -11.30 -2.68
C ASN A 341 -8.09 -12.70 -2.31
N ASN A 342 -8.07 -13.66 -3.24
CA ASN A 342 -8.48 -15.03 -2.96
C ASN A 342 -7.31 -15.81 -2.35
N GLN A 343 -7.44 -16.20 -1.07
CA GLN A 343 -6.39 -16.88 -0.33
C GLN A 343 -5.93 -18.19 -1.00
N GLN A 344 -6.85 -18.97 -1.58
CA GLN A 344 -6.51 -20.21 -2.28
C GLN A 344 -5.74 -19.94 -3.58
N HIS A 345 -6.15 -18.92 -4.33
CA HIS A 345 -5.45 -18.50 -5.55
C HIS A 345 -4.04 -17.99 -5.22
N CYS A 346 -3.91 -17.13 -4.21
CA CYS A 346 -2.63 -16.58 -3.76
C CYS A 346 -1.74 -17.60 -3.04
N GLN A 347 -2.24 -18.79 -2.71
CA GLN A 347 -1.42 -19.93 -2.28
C GLN A 347 -0.76 -20.62 -3.48
N GLN A 348 -1.37 -20.59 -4.66
CA GLN A 348 -0.89 -21.30 -5.85
C GLN A 348 -0.06 -20.41 -6.79
N TYR A 349 -0.41 -19.13 -6.91
CA TYR A 349 0.20 -18.22 -7.89
C TYR A 349 0.93 -17.06 -7.24
N SER A 350 1.97 -16.56 -7.92
CA SER A 350 2.61 -15.29 -7.61
C SER A 350 1.96 -14.14 -8.39
N HIS A 351 1.92 -12.98 -7.77
CA HIS A 351 1.32 -11.76 -8.30
C HIS A 351 2.35 -10.65 -8.35
N SER A 352 2.11 -9.71 -9.25
CA SER A 352 2.79 -8.43 -9.24
C SER A 352 2.55 -7.69 -7.91
N PRO A 353 3.51 -6.91 -7.42
CA PRO A 353 3.34 -6.04 -6.25
C PRO A 353 2.19 -5.03 -6.41
N LEU A 354 1.63 -4.58 -5.29
CA LEU A 354 0.78 -3.39 -5.28
C LEU A 354 1.62 -2.14 -5.62
N CYS A 355 1.03 -1.20 -6.35
CA CYS A 355 1.64 0.10 -6.60
C CYS A 355 1.96 0.80 -5.25
N PRO A 356 3.22 1.22 -5.01
CA PRO A 356 3.60 1.88 -3.75
C PRO A 356 2.89 3.22 -3.55
N TYR A 357 2.48 3.87 -4.65
CA TYR A 357 1.77 5.15 -4.62
C TYR A 357 0.25 5.00 -4.56
N SER A 358 -0.29 3.78 -4.78
CA SER A 358 -1.72 3.46 -4.74
C SER A 358 -2.60 4.55 -5.42
N SER A 359 -3.48 5.21 -4.68
CA SER A 359 -4.37 6.27 -5.19
C SER A 359 -3.66 7.57 -5.59
N GLN A 360 -2.40 7.78 -5.17
CA GLN A 360 -1.57 8.92 -5.53
C GLN A 360 -0.63 8.62 -6.71
N CYS A 361 -0.76 7.44 -7.32
CA CYS A 361 0.03 7.08 -8.49
C CYS A 361 -0.28 8.02 -9.67
N SER A 362 0.71 8.83 -10.05
CA SER A 362 0.70 9.61 -11.31
C SER A 362 1.26 8.82 -12.49
N GLY A 363 1.60 7.54 -12.29
CA GLY A 363 2.24 6.67 -13.27
C GLY A 363 1.27 6.09 -14.31
N SER A 364 0.10 6.69 -14.53
CA SER A 364 -0.83 6.26 -15.59
C SER A 364 -0.17 6.28 -16.97
N ASP A 365 0.81 7.17 -17.15
CA ASP A 365 1.53 7.38 -18.41
C ASP A 365 2.81 6.53 -18.47
N ASP A 366 3.19 5.87 -17.37
CA ASP A 366 4.28 4.88 -17.33
C ASP A 366 3.70 3.48 -17.60
N ASP A 367 3.62 3.15 -18.87
CA ASP A 367 3.11 1.88 -19.37
C ASP A 367 3.75 0.63 -18.72
N VAL A 368 4.99 0.72 -18.22
CA VAL A 368 5.63 -0.43 -17.55
C VAL A 368 5.26 -0.46 -16.08
N HIS A 369 5.20 0.70 -15.43
CA HIS A 369 4.64 0.79 -14.09
C HIS A 369 3.25 0.14 -14.02
N MET A 370 2.37 0.47 -14.96
CA MET A 370 1.03 -0.11 -15.06
C MET A 370 1.01 -1.63 -15.37
N GLN A 371 2.10 -2.18 -15.92
CA GLN A 371 2.21 -3.62 -16.23
C GLN A 371 2.93 -4.45 -15.17
N VAL A 372 3.58 -3.81 -14.20
CA VAL A 372 4.36 -4.50 -13.15
C VAL A 372 3.80 -4.27 -11.76
N PHE A 373 2.88 -3.32 -11.60
CA PHE A 373 2.18 -3.05 -10.35
C PHE A 373 0.68 -3.25 -10.49
N ILE A 374 0.07 -3.76 -9.43
CA ILE A 374 -1.39 -3.85 -9.27
C ILE A 374 -1.86 -2.51 -8.69
N HIS A 375 -2.79 -1.86 -9.38
CA HIS A 375 -3.42 -0.61 -8.94
C HIS A 375 -4.84 -0.90 -8.47
N LEU A 376 -5.06 -0.74 -7.17
CA LEU A 376 -6.39 -0.87 -6.56
C LEU A 376 -6.96 0.51 -6.30
N LYS A 377 -8.24 0.70 -6.60
CA LYS A 377 -8.92 1.98 -6.39
C LYS A 377 -9.27 2.13 -4.91
N GLN A 378 -9.27 3.35 -4.36
CA GLN A 378 -9.86 3.53 -3.03
C GLN A 378 -11.36 3.33 -3.07
N CYS A 379 -11.88 2.57 -2.11
CA CYS A 379 -13.32 2.42 -1.96
C CYS A 379 -13.97 3.81 -1.78
N PRO A 380 -14.97 4.19 -2.60
CA PRO A 380 -15.65 5.48 -2.47
C PRO A 380 -16.30 5.69 -1.09
N ALA A 381 -16.73 4.59 -0.46
CA ALA A 381 -17.32 4.57 0.88
C ALA A 381 -16.26 4.56 2.01
N GLN A 382 -14.98 4.42 1.70
CA GLN A 382 -13.85 4.44 2.65
C GLN A 382 -14.10 3.52 3.87
N GLY A 383 -13.92 4.03 5.09
CA GLY A 383 -14.15 3.29 6.34
C GLY A 383 -15.61 2.89 6.61
N GLU A 384 -16.55 3.49 5.89
CA GLU A 384 -18.00 3.27 6.03
C GLU A 384 -18.54 2.23 5.01
N CYS A 385 -17.65 1.53 4.29
CA CYS A 385 -18.03 0.55 3.30
C CYS A 385 -18.82 -0.62 3.92
N THR A 386 -20.04 -0.84 3.42
CA THR A 386 -20.91 -1.96 3.81
C THR A 386 -20.77 -3.19 2.91
N GLN A 387 -20.13 -3.05 1.74
CA GLN A 387 -19.93 -4.12 0.74
C GLN A 387 -18.75 -5.05 1.08
N MET A 388 -18.52 -5.30 2.37
CA MET A 388 -17.38 -6.11 2.85
C MET A 388 -17.58 -7.62 2.66
N THR A 389 -18.74 -8.05 2.18
CA THR A 389 -19.03 -9.45 1.83
C THR A 389 -19.09 -9.67 0.32
N ASP A 390 -19.06 -8.60 -0.47
CA ASP A 390 -19.02 -8.69 -1.92
C ASP A 390 -17.58 -8.92 -2.38
N LEU A 391 -17.31 -10.15 -2.82
CA LEU A 391 -15.99 -10.55 -3.30
C LEU A 391 -15.54 -9.69 -4.49
N LYS A 392 -16.46 -9.26 -5.37
CA LYS A 392 -16.10 -8.43 -6.53
C LYS A 392 -15.69 -7.02 -6.08
N HIS A 393 -16.42 -6.44 -5.12
CA HIS A 393 -16.08 -5.15 -4.54
C HIS A 393 -14.72 -5.16 -3.85
N LEU A 394 -14.45 -6.20 -3.05
CA LEU A 394 -13.17 -6.35 -2.36
C LEU A 394 -11.99 -6.55 -3.33
N GLN A 395 -12.24 -7.04 -4.55
CA GLN A 395 -11.23 -7.15 -5.60
C GLN A 395 -10.94 -5.79 -6.25
N ASP A 396 -11.95 -4.95 -6.43
CA ASP A 396 -11.79 -3.69 -7.16
C ASP A 396 -11.26 -2.54 -6.26
N PHE A 397 -11.39 -2.66 -4.93
CA PHE A 397 -11.13 -1.55 -4.01
C PHE A 397 -10.27 -1.89 -2.77
N ILE A 398 -9.41 -0.96 -2.38
CA ILE A 398 -8.73 -0.94 -1.07
C ILE A 398 -9.55 -0.16 -0.04
N HIS A 399 -9.47 -0.60 1.20
CA HIS A 399 -10.16 -0.01 2.35
C HIS A 399 -9.19 0.48 3.42
N PRO A 400 -9.56 1.51 4.20
CA PRO A 400 -8.72 2.01 5.29
C PRO A 400 -8.44 0.96 6.38
N ASP A 401 -7.40 1.17 7.17
CA ASP A 401 -7.10 0.34 8.33
C ASP A 401 -8.24 0.38 9.37
N PHE A 402 -8.34 -0.66 10.21
CA PHE A 402 -9.26 -0.66 11.33
C PHE A 402 -8.89 0.42 12.35
N CYS A 403 -9.90 0.96 13.04
CA CYS A 403 -9.71 1.92 14.11
C CYS A 403 -8.79 1.32 15.22
N PRO A 404 -7.76 2.06 15.70
CA PRO A 404 -6.89 1.58 16.77
C PRO A 404 -7.64 1.16 18.05
N ASP A 405 -8.77 1.83 18.32
CA ASP A 405 -9.62 1.56 19.48
C ASP A 405 -10.57 0.36 19.27
N HIS A 406 -10.64 -0.19 18.03
CA HIS A 406 -11.49 -1.32 17.64
C HIS A 406 -12.93 -1.22 18.20
N GLY A 407 -13.42 -2.26 18.91
CA GLY A 407 -14.76 -2.30 19.50
C GLY A 407 -15.00 -1.32 20.64
N ARG A 408 -13.94 -0.69 21.18
CA ARG A 408 -14.04 0.33 22.24
C ARG A 408 -14.15 1.75 21.70
N CYS A 409 -14.07 1.92 20.38
CA CYS A 409 -14.15 3.24 19.77
C CYS A 409 -15.52 3.88 20.04
N ILE A 410 -15.55 5.03 20.71
CA ILE A 410 -16.78 5.83 20.91
C ILE A 410 -16.88 7.03 19.96
N ASN A 411 -15.88 7.23 19.09
CA ASN A 411 -15.81 8.39 18.20
C ASN A 411 -16.75 8.23 17.00
N MET A 412 -17.83 9.00 16.99
CA MET A 412 -18.86 8.98 15.93
C MET A 412 -18.72 10.14 14.93
N LYS A 413 -17.61 10.89 14.96
CA LYS A 413 -17.39 11.97 13.99
C LYS A 413 -17.23 11.40 12.58
N LYS A 414 -17.97 11.93 11.61
CA LYS A 414 -17.93 11.50 10.19
C LYS A 414 -16.51 11.40 9.61
N LYS A 415 -15.63 12.37 9.92
CA LYS A 415 -14.22 12.35 9.50
C LYS A 415 -13.45 11.15 10.05
N HIS A 416 -13.76 10.69 11.26
CA HIS A 416 -13.14 9.52 11.87
C HIS A 416 -13.67 8.22 11.26
N LEU A 417 -14.99 8.10 11.08
CA LEU A 417 -15.64 6.92 10.49
C LEU A 417 -15.23 6.69 9.03
N LYS A 418 -14.97 7.77 8.28
CA LYS A 418 -14.40 7.69 6.93
C LYS A 418 -12.94 7.25 6.92
N ARG A 419 -12.15 7.71 7.88
CA ARG A 419 -10.70 7.44 7.95
C ARG A 419 -10.37 6.01 8.37
N PHE A 420 -11.23 5.37 9.17
CA PHE A 420 -10.96 4.05 9.75
C PHE A 420 -12.16 3.13 9.57
N ARG A 421 -11.90 1.84 9.34
CA ARG A 421 -12.95 0.82 9.42
C ARG A 421 -13.29 0.49 10.88
N HIS A 422 -14.57 0.23 11.13
CA HIS A 422 -15.07 -0.21 12.43
C HIS A 422 -15.73 -1.57 12.32
N VAL A 423 -15.67 -2.33 13.41
CA VAL A 423 -16.48 -3.54 13.57
C VAL A 423 -17.96 -3.18 13.73
N PRO A 424 -18.90 -4.08 13.41
CA PRO A 424 -20.34 -3.80 13.49
C PRO A 424 -20.77 -3.29 14.87
N LEU A 425 -21.79 -2.44 14.89
CA LEU A 425 -22.39 -1.96 16.13
C LEU A 425 -23.07 -3.10 16.89
N CYS A 426 -22.86 -3.15 18.20
CA CYS A 426 -23.62 -4.03 19.08
C CYS A 426 -25.08 -3.55 19.15
N ARG A 427 -26.04 -4.48 19.02
CA ARG A 427 -27.47 -4.16 19.13
C ARG A 427 -27.85 -3.55 20.49
N ASP A 428 -27.14 -3.93 21.54
CA ASP A 428 -27.39 -3.44 22.90
C ASP A 428 -26.57 -2.18 23.22
N GLY A 429 -25.78 -1.67 22.26
CA GLY A 429 -24.93 -0.48 22.42
C GLY A 429 -24.08 -0.54 23.69
N ILE A 430 -24.08 0.57 24.45
CA ILE A 430 -23.38 0.68 25.74
C ILE A 430 -23.96 -0.19 26.87
N LYS A 431 -25.20 -0.68 26.74
CA LYS A 431 -25.87 -1.54 27.74
C LYS A 431 -25.57 -3.03 27.55
N CYS A 432 -24.72 -3.38 26.58
CA CYS A 432 -24.40 -4.76 26.28
C CYS A 432 -23.82 -5.50 27.50
N LYS A 433 -24.54 -6.53 27.97
CA LYS A 433 -24.12 -7.36 29.12
C LYS A 433 -22.75 -8.00 28.92
N TYR A 434 -22.41 -8.36 27.68
CA TYR A 434 -21.12 -8.96 27.33
C TYR A 434 -19.97 -7.94 27.39
N CYS A 435 -20.23 -6.70 26.98
CA CYS A 435 -19.27 -5.60 27.12
C CYS A 435 -19.03 -5.24 28.58
N LEU A 436 -20.10 -5.13 29.38
CA LEU A 436 -20.02 -4.84 30.81
C LEU A 436 -19.25 -5.92 31.58
N LYS A 437 -19.36 -7.19 31.16
CA LYS A 437 -18.58 -8.31 31.70
C LYS A 437 -17.18 -8.46 31.08
N SER A 438 -16.75 -7.54 30.22
CA SER A 438 -15.45 -7.55 29.54
C SER A 438 -15.15 -8.86 28.79
N VAL A 439 -16.15 -9.46 28.14
CA VAL A 439 -15.99 -10.69 27.36
C VAL A 439 -15.16 -10.39 26.11
N LYS A 440 -13.87 -10.79 26.13
CA LYS A 440 -12.87 -10.43 25.10
C LYS A 440 -13.34 -10.72 23.66
N GLU A 441 -13.89 -11.90 23.41
CA GLU A 441 -14.32 -12.30 22.05
C GLU A 441 -15.46 -11.42 21.52
N HIS A 442 -16.42 -11.06 22.39
CA HIS A 442 -17.52 -10.19 22.01
C HIS A 442 -17.05 -8.75 21.75
N CYS A 443 -16.21 -8.19 22.62
CA CYS A 443 -15.67 -6.83 22.48
C CYS A 443 -14.70 -6.66 21.30
N GLN A 444 -14.20 -7.76 20.73
CA GLN A 444 -13.44 -7.76 19.49
C GLN A 444 -14.34 -7.79 18.24
N ARG A 445 -15.53 -8.41 18.33
CA ARG A 445 -16.47 -8.52 17.21
C ARG A 445 -17.42 -7.35 17.07
N TYR A 446 -17.73 -6.66 18.15
CA TYR A 446 -18.73 -5.59 18.15
C TYR A 446 -18.22 -4.32 18.79
N ARG A 447 -18.74 -3.20 18.28
CA ARG A 447 -18.50 -1.86 18.78
C ARG A 447 -19.66 -1.40 19.67
N HIS A 448 -19.33 -0.89 20.86
CA HIS A 448 -20.30 -0.50 21.89
C HIS A 448 -20.32 1.02 22.06
N CYS A 449 -21.09 1.71 21.21
CA CYS A 449 -21.34 3.15 21.36
C CYS A 449 -22.82 3.43 21.63
N LYS A 450 -23.14 4.69 21.95
CA LYS A 450 -24.53 5.15 21.98
C LYS A 450 -25.17 4.88 20.62
N LEU A 451 -26.40 4.39 20.63
CA LEU A 451 -27.16 4.15 19.41
C LEU A 451 -27.80 5.47 18.96
N GLU A 452 -27.98 5.65 17.65
CA GLU A 452 -28.73 6.78 17.14
C GLU A 452 -30.18 6.73 17.65
N CYS A 453 -30.72 7.89 18.01
CA CYS A 453 -32.11 8.00 18.37
C CYS A 453 -32.99 7.67 17.16
N GLN A 454 -33.85 6.67 17.28
CA GLN A 454 -34.76 6.23 16.20
C GLN A 454 -35.69 7.34 15.68
N TYR A 455 -35.89 8.40 16.48
CA TYR A 455 -36.72 9.54 16.13
C TYR A 455 -35.92 10.72 15.56
N GLY A 456 -34.58 10.67 15.57
CA GLY A 456 -33.71 11.72 15.03
C GLY A 456 -34.08 13.12 15.56
N TYR A 457 -34.28 14.08 14.64
CA TYR A 457 -34.73 15.44 14.96
C TYR A 457 -36.15 15.53 15.55
N ASN A 458 -36.94 14.45 15.51
CA ASN A 458 -38.31 14.38 16.00
C ASN A 458 -38.41 13.72 17.39
N CYS A 459 -37.28 13.49 18.06
CA CYS A 459 -37.25 12.88 19.38
C CYS A 459 -38.16 13.63 20.35
N ASN A 460 -39.15 12.95 20.94
CA ASN A 460 -40.05 13.48 21.95
C ASN A 460 -39.56 13.22 23.39
N GLN A 461 -38.57 12.34 23.57
CA GLN A 461 -37.94 12.02 24.85
C GLN A 461 -36.67 12.87 25.12
N PHE A 462 -36.52 14.00 24.43
CA PHE A 462 -35.33 14.86 24.54
C PHE A 462 -35.12 15.43 25.95
N HIS A 463 -36.17 15.52 26.77
CA HIS A 463 -36.09 15.91 28.18
C HIS A 463 -35.91 14.75 29.16
N ASN A 464 -36.00 13.49 28.71
CA ASN A 464 -35.71 12.35 29.56
C ASN A 464 -34.17 12.20 29.66
N PRO A 465 -33.56 12.44 30.83
CA PRO A 465 -32.10 12.41 30.96
C PRO A 465 -31.50 11.04 30.69
N GLU A 466 -32.22 9.94 30.98
CA GLU A 466 -31.77 8.59 30.68
C GLU A 466 -31.72 8.38 29.16
N HIS A 467 -32.81 8.69 28.45
CA HIS A 467 -32.88 8.59 27.00
C HIS A 467 -31.83 9.45 26.30
N PHE A 468 -31.74 10.74 26.66
CA PHE A 468 -30.85 11.70 26.02
C PHE A 468 -29.37 11.35 26.24
N ASN A 469 -29.02 10.84 27.43
CA ASN A 469 -27.65 10.44 27.72
C ASN A 469 -27.28 9.09 27.11
N GLU A 470 -28.22 8.23 26.74
CA GLU A 470 -27.94 6.89 26.21
C GLU A 470 -27.95 6.82 24.69
N GLN A 471 -28.54 7.80 24.00
CA GLN A 471 -28.65 7.84 22.54
C GLN A 471 -27.86 9.01 21.93
N ILE A 472 -27.63 8.93 20.61
CA ILE A 472 -27.06 10.01 19.81
C ILE A 472 -28.21 10.74 19.13
N HIS A 473 -28.30 12.04 19.38
CA HIS A 473 -29.24 12.94 18.71
C HIS A 473 -28.51 13.79 17.69
N LEU A 474 -29.22 14.14 16.62
CA LEU A 474 -28.69 14.98 15.54
C LEU A 474 -28.75 16.49 15.88
N PHE A 475 -29.41 16.83 16.99
CA PHE A 475 -29.51 18.18 17.52
C PHE A 475 -28.69 18.31 18.81
N LYS A 476 -28.24 19.52 19.14
CA LYS A 476 -27.49 19.84 20.38
C LYS A 476 -28.34 19.65 21.63
N SER A 477 -27.75 19.68 22.82
CA SER A 477 -28.49 19.60 24.09
C SER A 477 -29.70 20.53 24.11
N PRO A 478 -30.91 20.03 24.44
CA PRO A 478 -32.11 20.86 24.47
C PRO A 478 -31.97 21.96 25.52
N CYS A 479 -32.47 23.15 25.22
CA CYS A 479 -32.58 24.19 26.24
C CYS A 479 -33.52 23.70 27.37
N PRO A 480 -33.16 23.84 28.66
CA PRO A 480 -34.03 23.42 29.76
C PRO A 480 -35.41 24.09 29.76
N LEU A 481 -35.50 25.27 29.14
CA LEU A 481 -36.73 26.07 29.01
C LEU A 481 -37.46 25.83 27.68
N THR A 482 -36.90 24.99 26.80
CA THR A 482 -37.64 24.54 25.63
C THR A 482 -38.75 23.59 26.10
N PRO A 483 -39.97 23.67 25.57
CA PRO A 483 -40.32 24.48 24.43
C PRO A 483 -40.97 25.84 24.71
N PHE A 484 -41.40 26.17 25.94
CA PHE A 484 -42.22 27.39 26.18
C PHE A 484 -41.84 28.33 27.32
N ALA A 485 -40.55 28.42 27.67
CA ALA A 485 -40.08 29.43 28.64
C ALA A 485 -38.73 30.07 28.28
N CYS A 486 -38.20 29.85 27.07
CA CYS A 486 -36.93 30.45 26.66
C CYS A 486 -37.13 31.84 26.05
N GLU A 487 -36.99 32.89 26.87
CA GLU A 487 -37.10 34.28 26.41
C GLU A 487 -36.08 34.61 25.31
N LYS A 488 -34.86 34.07 25.41
CA LYS A 488 -33.81 34.25 24.39
C LYS A 488 -34.26 33.71 23.03
N PHE A 489 -34.85 32.52 22.99
CA PHE A 489 -35.34 31.93 21.75
C PHE A 489 -36.59 32.63 21.20
N ILE A 490 -37.46 33.12 22.08
CA ILE A 490 -38.59 33.95 21.67
C ILE A 490 -38.09 35.24 21.01
N LYS A 491 -37.12 35.93 21.62
CA LYS A 491 -36.48 37.13 21.04
C LYS A 491 -35.76 36.80 19.72
N TYR A 492 -35.11 35.64 19.62
CA TYR A 492 -34.43 35.17 18.42
C TYR A 492 -35.39 34.92 17.25
N THR A 493 -36.57 34.32 17.52
CA THR A 493 -37.57 33.98 16.49
C THR A 493 -38.51 35.12 16.09
N GLN A 494 -38.56 36.22 16.85
CA GLN A 494 -39.41 37.40 16.59
C GLN A 494 -38.75 38.47 15.69
N GLU A 495 -37.58 38.20 15.12
CA GLU A 495 -36.77 39.06 14.22
C GLU A 495 -36.11 40.30 14.87
N SER A 496 -34.78 40.21 15.03
CA SER A 496 -33.67 41.13 14.68
C SER A 496 -33.74 42.66 14.82
N ASN A 497 -34.90 43.31 14.94
CA ASN A 497 -35.01 44.79 14.80
C ASN A 497 -35.43 45.53 16.09
N ARG A 498 -35.47 44.86 17.24
CA ARG A 498 -35.73 45.48 18.56
C ARG A 498 -34.67 45.21 19.62
N ILE A 499 -33.51 44.66 19.24
CA ILE A 499 -32.39 44.47 20.16
C ILE A 499 -31.56 45.76 20.14
N ILE A 500 -31.65 46.53 21.22
CA ILE A 500 -31.10 47.90 21.32
C ILE A 500 -29.58 47.89 21.58
N ASN A 501 -29.00 46.75 21.99
CA ASN A 501 -27.59 46.61 22.38
C ASN A 501 -26.92 45.38 21.71
N SER A 502 -25.74 45.55 21.11
CA SER A 502 -24.97 44.50 20.43
C SER A 502 -24.62 43.32 21.33
N GLN A 503 -24.37 43.57 22.63
CA GLN A 503 -23.97 42.52 23.57
C GLN A 503 -25.13 41.59 23.96
N GLU A 504 -26.37 42.09 23.99
CA GLU A 504 -27.57 41.26 24.20
C GLU A 504 -27.86 40.39 22.97
N LYS A 505 -27.56 40.90 21.77
CA LYS A 505 -27.69 40.14 20.51
C LYS A 505 -26.75 38.94 20.46
N ASP A 506 -25.48 39.16 20.81
CA ASP A 506 -24.47 38.10 20.82
C ASP A 506 -24.81 37.01 21.86
N ASP A 507 -25.28 37.38 23.05
CA ASP A 507 -25.70 36.44 24.09
C ASP A 507 -26.94 35.61 23.70
N ILE A 508 -27.88 36.20 22.96
CA ILE A 508 -29.04 35.48 22.40
C ILE A 508 -28.59 34.50 21.31
N GLU A 509 -27.73 34.94 20.38
CA GLU A 509 -27.23 34.10 19.28
C GLU A 509 -26.36 32.95 19.80
N ILE A 510 -25.45 33.20 20.73
CA ILE A 510 -24.62 32.17 21.39
C ILE A 510 -25.51 31.12 22.05
N HIS A 511 -26.53 31.54 22.81
CA HIS A 511 -27.48 30.62 23.44
C HIS A 511 -28.21 29.74 22.42
N CYS A 512 -28.75 30.34 21.36
CA CYS A 512 -29.49 29.63 20.32
C CYS A 512 -28.60 28.73 19.44
N LEU A 513 -27.29 29.02 19.35
CA LEU A 513 -26.32 28.14 18.72
C LEU A 513 -25.82 27.04 19.66
N GLN A 514 -25.85 27.25 20.98
CA GLN A 514 -25.39 26.27 21.96
C GLN A 514 -26.47 25.23 22.30
N TYR A 515 -27.74 25.64 22.37
CA TYR A 515 -28.86 24.80 22.79
C TYR A 515 -29.92 24.65 21.71
N SER A 516 -30.49 23.45 21.62
CA SER A 516 -31.59 23.17 20.70
C SER A 516 -32.94 23.58 21.25
N HIS A 517 -33.82 24.09 20.39
CA HIS A 517 -35.17 24.53 20.73
C HIS A 517 -36.22 23.85 19.86
N VAL A 518 -37.45 23.67 20.36
CA VAL A 518 -38.49 23.05 19.53
C VAL A 518 -38.93 24.03 18.44
N CYS A 519 -38.92 23.56 17.20
CA CYS A 519 -39.32 24.34 16.04
C CYS A 519 -40.80 24.75 16.16
N PRO A 520 -41.13 26.06 16.09
CA PRO A 520 -42.50 26.51 16.25
C PRO A 520 -43.49 26.00 15.20
N TRP A 521 -42.97 25.62 14.04
CA TRP A 521 -43.75 25.10 12.93
C TRP A 521 -43.90 23.57 12.96
N GLY A 522 -43.21 22.87 13.86
CA GLY A 522 -43.28 21.41 14.00
C GLY A 522 -43.19 20.70 12.64
N ARG A 523 -44.25 19.96 12.29
CA ARG A 523 -44.36 19.22 11.01
C ARG A 523 -44.41 20.12 9.76
N GLN A 524 -44.80 21.38 9.91
CA GLN A 524 -44.94 22.35 8.82
C GLN A 524 -43.64 23.14 8.56
N CYS A 525 -42.54 22.79 9.22
CA CYS A 525 -41.28 23.48 9.01
C CYS A 525 -40.78 23.31 7.57
N ASN A 526 -40.46 24.43 6.91
CA ASN A 526 -39.90 24.45 5.56
C ASN A 526 -38.37 24.51 5.52
N GLN A 527 -37.69 24.50 6.69
CA GLN A 527 -36.24 24.58 6.81
C GLN A 527 -35.58 23.21 7.01
N ILE A 528 -36.26 22.13 6.61
CA ILE A 528 -35.78 20.75 6.76
C ILE A 528 -34.53 20.43 5.92
N GLU A 529 -34.16 21.28 4.96
CA GLU A 529 -32.94 21.15 4.16
C GLU A 529 -31.76 21.99 4.70
N ASN A 530 -31.96 22.75 5.79
CA ASN A 530 -30.91 23.58 6.37
C ASN A 530 -30.23 22.85 7.54
N ASP A 531 -29.00 22.38 7.32
CA ASP A 531 -28.20 21.64 8.31
C ASP A 531 -28.06 22.39 9.65
N LYS A 532 -27.82 23.71 9.61
CA LYS A 532 -27.65 24.52 10.82
C LYS A 532 -28.96 24.63 11.62
N HIS A 533 -30.09 24.71 10.92
CA HIS A 533 -31.42 24.67 11.54
C HIS A 533 -31.69 23.31 12.17
N LEU A 534 -31.40 22.22 11.46
CA LEU A 534 -31.57 20.87 11.97
C LEU A 534 -30.71 20.59 13.22
N GLU A 535 -29.46 21.06 13.25
CA GLU A 535 -28.57 20.89 14.41
C GLU A 535 -29.03 21.66 15.67
N THR A 536 -29.85 22.70 15.50
CA THR A 536 -30.27 23.62 16.57
C THR A 536 -31.76 23.58 16.87
N THR A 537 -32.53 22.73 16.18
CA THR A 537 -33.99 22.65 16.38
C THR A 537 -34.53 21.24 16.45
N ILE A 538 -35.58 21.08 17.25
CA ILE A 538 -36.27 19.80 17.49
C ILE A 538 -37.67 19.90 16.85
N HIS A 539 -38.01 18.97 15.98
CA HIS A 539 -39.25 18.99 15.20
C HIS A 539 -40.28 18.04 15.82
N ILE A 540 -41.02 18.50 16.83
CA ILE A 540 -42.10 17.70 17.39
C ILE A 540 -43.31 17.81 16.47
N ALA A 541 -43.76 16.69 15.91
CA ALA A 541 -44.89 16.64 15.00
C ALA A 541 -46.20 16.35 15.75
N ARG A 542 -47.14 17.31 15.77
CA ARG A 542 -48.52 17.07 16.21
C ARG A 542 -49.35 16.40 15.11
N ILE A 543 -50.49 15.83 15.49
CA ILE A 543 -51.44 15.19 14.55
C ILE A 543 -52.04 16.27 13.64
N LEU A 544 -52.17 16.00 12.34
CA LEU A 544 -52.87 16.92 11.42
C LEU A 544 -54.36 17.00 11.77
N CYS A 545 -54.94 18.20 11.74
CA CYS A 545 -56.38 18.32 11.94
C CYS A 545 -57.14 17.52 10.87
N PRO A 546 -58.09 16.64 11.26
CA PRO A 546 -58.85 15.82 10.31
C PRO A 546 -59.69 16.68 9.35
N ASN A 547 -60.07 17.90 9.77
CA ASN A 547 -60.87 18.83 8.97
C ASN A 547 -60.01 19.79 8.11
N GLY A 548 -58.67 19.67 8.17
CA GLY A 548 -57.74 20.49 7.38
C GLY A 548 -58.06 21.99 7.39
N ASN A 549 -58.09 22.60 6.19
CA ASN A 549 -58.36 24.03 6.02
C ASN A 549 -59.84 24.41 6.25
N GLU A 550 -60.75 23.44 6.37
CA GLU A 550 -62.19 23.67 6.61
C GLU A 550 -62.56 23.58 8.11
N CYS A 551 -61.55 23.51 8.98
CA CYS A 551 -61.76 23.38 10.40
C CYS A 551 -62.53 24.58 10.99
N LYS A 552 -63.64 24.30 11.68
CA LYS A 552 -64.45 25.32 12.38
C LYS A 552 -63.99 25.58 13.81
N GLN A 553 -63.01 24.82 14.31
CA GLN A 553 -62.47 24.87 15.67
C GLN A 553 -61.15 25.65 15.76
N LEU A 554 -60.89 26.57 14.83
CA LEU A 554 -59.67 27.39 14.83
C LEU A 554 -59.59 28.41 15.98
N TYR A 555 -60.67 28.58 16.74
CA TYR A 555 -60.73 29.47 17.91
C TYR A 555 -60.75 28.70 19.23
N ASP A 556 -60.69 27.37 19.16
CA ASP A 556 -60.59 26.49 20.32
C ASP A 556 -59.10 26.23 20.61
N GLU A 557 -58.63 26.77 21.72
CA GLU A 557 -57.22 26.67 22.13
C GLU A 557 -56.82 25.23 22.46
N ASP A 558 -57.74 24.42 23.00
CA ASP A 558 -57.46 23.00 23.28
C ASP A 558 -57.35 22.22 21.97
N HIS A 559 -58.20 22.52 20.99
CA HIS A 559 -58.09 21.96 19.65
C HIS A 559 -56.76 22.32 18.97
N LEU A 560 -56.37 23.59 19.00
CA LEU A 560 -55.10 24.06 18.41
C LEU A 560 -53.86 23.56 19.17
N ASN A 561 -54.00 23.17 20.43
CA ASN A 561 -52.92 22.54 21.21
C ASN A 561 -52.74 21.06 20.85
N ILE A 562 -53.77 20.41 20.32
CA ILE A 562 -53.73 18.99 19.92
C ILE A 562 -53.35 18.83 18.44
N PHE A 563 -53.91 19.67 17.56
CA PHE A 563 -53.81 19.49 16.11
C PHE A 563 -52.95 20.56 15.41
N THR A 564 -52.19 20.10 14.41
CA THR A 564 -51.43 20.91 13.45
C THR A 564 -52.38 21.48 12.39
N HIS A 565 -52.28 22.79 12.10
CA HIS A 565 -53.06 23.50 11.09
C HIS A 565 -52.19 24.30 10.14
N VAL A 566 -52.49 24.25 8.84
CA VAL A 566 -51.71 24.95 7.81
C VAL A 566 -51.66 26.45 8.11
N LYS A 567 -50.45 27.03 8.14
CA LYS A 567 -50.16 28.45 8.43
C LYS A 567 -50.39 28.90 9.89
N ILE A 568 -50.76 28.00 10.79
CA ILE A 568 -50.80 28.27 12.23
C ILE A 568 -49.60 27.56 12.87
N LYS A 569 -48.80 28.29 13.66
CA LYS A 569 -47.69 27.69 14.38
C LYS A 569 -48.24 26.68 15.39
N ASP A 570 -47.63 25.50 15.48
CA ASP A 570 -47.93 24.55 16.55
C ASP A 570 -47.60 25.20 17.90
N LEU A 571 -46.53 25.99 17.92
CA LEU A 571 -46.06 26.68 19.10
C LEU A 571 -46.28 28.18 19.00
N ARG A 572 -47.32 28.65 19.69
CA ARG A 572 -47.77 30.04 19.68
C ARG A 572 -47.36 30.76 20.95
N LEU A 573 -47.09 32.06 20.81
CA LEU A 573 -46.68 32.94 21.90
C LEU A 573 -47.86 33.27 22.79
N LEU A 574 -47.64 33.52 24.08
CA LEU A 574 -48.72 34.02 24.93
C LEU A 574 -49.15 35.42 24.49
N CYS A 575 -50.46 35.62 24.27
CA CYS A 575 -51.01 36.95 24.05
C CYS A 575 -50.82 37.81 25.30
N LYS A 576 -50.59 39.13 25.11
CA LYS A 576 -50.51 40.11 26.20
C LYS A 576 -51.86 40.29 26.91
N TYR A 577 -52.96 40.07 26.20
CA TYR A 577 -54.32 40.23 26.70
C TYR A 577 -54.94 38.87 26.98
N SER A 578 -55.75 38.77 28.04
CA SER A 578 -56.54 37.57 28.32
C SER A 578 -57.52 37.30 27.17
N GLY A 579 -57.98 36.05 27.03
CA GLY A 579 -58.86 35.66 25.91
C GLY A 579 -60.14 36.51 25.79
N THR A 580 -60.63 37.04 26.90
CA THR A 580 -61.80 37.92 26.95
C THR A 580 -61.51 39.39 26.61
N GLU A 581 -60.25 39.82 26.71
CA GLU A 581 -59.81 41.21 26.52
C GLU A 581 -59.11 41.44 25.18
N CYS A 582 -58.76 40.38 24.47
CA CYS A 582 -58.10 40.45 23.18
C CYS A 582 -59.11 40.77 22.07
N LYS A 583 -59.01 41.98 21.51
CA LYS A 583 -59.86 42.42 20.37
C LYS A 583 -59.58 41.64 19.08
N ASP A 584 -58.38 41.07 18.98
CA ASP A 584 -57.89 40.36 17.80
C ASP A 584 -58.04 38.83 17.94
N ILE A 585 -58.75 38.34 18.95
CA ILE A 585 -58.90 36.89 19.19
C ILE A 585 -59.55 36.12 18.04
N ARG A 586 -60.31 36.82 17.18
CA ARG A 586 -60.90 36.24 15.96
C ARG A 586 -60.13 36.55 14.68
N ASP A 587 -59.01 37.27 14.77
CA ASP A 587 -58.14 37.50 13.63
C ASP A 587 -57.22 36.30 13.41
N LEU A 588 -57.25 35.74 12.19
CA LEU A 588 -56.44 34.58 11.83
C LEU A 588 -54.94 34.88 11.86
N SER A 589 -54.54 36.13 11.55
CA SER A 589 -53.13 36.53 11.57
C SER A 589 -52.58 36.59 13.00
N HIS A 590 -53.41 37.05 13.94
CA HIS A 590 -53.14 37.04 15.37
C HIS A 590 -53.11 35.61 15.92
N LEU A 591 -54.11 34.77 15.61
CA LEU A 591 -54.16 33.36 16.03
C LEU A 591 -53.01 32.52 15.49
N ALA A 592 -52.49 32.83 14.30
CA ALA A 592 -51.32 32.15 13.76
C ALA A 592 -50.05 32.35 14.60
N ARG A 593 -50.02 33.40 15.44
CA ARG A 593 -48.84 33.82 16.21
C ARG A 593 -49.03 33.69 17.72
N TYR A 594 -50.25 33.93 18.21
CA TYR A 594 -50.56 34.04 19.62
C TYR A 594 -51.59 33.01 20.07
N ARG A 595 -51.40 32.52 21.30
CA ARG A 595 -52.37 31.72 22.05
C ARG A 595 -52.92 32.54 23.20
N HIS A 596 -54.18 32.28 23.54
CA HIS A 596 -54.84 32.85 24.70
C HIS A 596 -55.02 31.74 25.74
N ASN A 597 -54.75 32.03 27.01
CA ASN A 597 -54.84 30.99 28.04
C ASN A 597 -55.57 31.49 29.28
N ILE A 598 -56.30 30.58 29.93
CA ILE A 598 -56.95 30.73 31.24
C ILE A 598 -56.07 30.11 32.35
N ASN A 599 -55.15 29.18 32.04
CA ASN A 599 -54.31 28.47 33.03
C ASN A 599 -52.81 28.49 32.68
N LYS A 600 -51.99 29.19 33.48
CA LYS A 600 -50.53 29.36 33.23
C LYS A 600 -49.72 28.05 33.16
N ASP A 601 -50.25 26.96 33.72
CA ASP A 601 -49.50 25.71 33.92
C ASP A 601 -49.65 24.67 32.80
N TYR A 602 -50.53 24.87 31.82
CA TYR A 602 -50.62 24.01 30.63
C TYR A 602 -49.77 24.58 29.48
N LEU A 603 -48.47 24.32 29.56
CA LEU A 603 -47.52 24.55 28.47
C LEU A 603 -47.67 23.40 27.47
N GLY A 604 -48.49 23.62 26.43
CA GLY A 604 -48.90 22.65 25.42
C GLY A 604 -47.77 22.07 24.56
N VAL A 605 -46.89 21.27 25.16
CA VAL A 605 -46.36 20.10 24.47
C VAL A 605 -47.36 19.01 24.76
N ALA A 606 -48.03 18.52 23.73
CA ALA A 606 -48.98 17.46 23.90
C ALA A 606 -48.33 16.30 24.70
N LYS A 607 -49.03 15.86 25.76
CA LYS A 607 -48.98 14.45 26.16
C LYS A 607 -49.38 13.68 24.90
N PHE A 608 -48.49 12.88 24.35
CA PHE A 608 -48.88 11.89 23.35
C PHE A 608 -48.51 10.50 23.78
N PHE A 609 -49.46 9.60 23.51
CA PHE A 609 -49.37 8.15 23.52
C PHE A 609 -48.24 7.64 22.63
#